data_AF-A0AAD1R1E2-F1
#
_entry.id   AF-A0AAD1R1E2-F1
#
_cell.length_a   1.000
_cell.length_b   1.000
_cell.length_c   1.000
_cell.angle_alpha   90.00
_cell.angle_beta   90.00
_cell.angle_gamma   90.00
#
_symmetry.space_group_name_H-M   'P 1'
#
loop_
_entity.id
_entity.type
_entity.pdbx_description
1 polymer ?
#
loop_
_entity_poly.entity_id
_entity_poly.type
_entity_poly.pdbx_seq_one_letter_code
_entity_poly.pdbx_strand_id
1 'polypeptide(L)'
;MFRPLSQGGMGLPDIRGYYRAAHIAPLLSAFHHKEAMAWVEIETNYANGLSLPTMAWMPKHQRPSNKSLLPTTQLTLTIWDNYRKKMGILTKISPALPLEALGVIITDFNYKIWNKHGVRTLSQLTTDSHLKRLPDLQREFHLPATAAFPYRQLQAWSSYPTHHIKTPYEDTYPLPNNMLHDGSTSLFLPQPQQKNQRNPHPAKSPCPPLPTPPLPHSPPPPTPPKGINKNTGIPAHDILIHRPTLSRINERTQANR
;
A
#
# COMPACT_ATOMS: atom_id res chain seq x y z
N MET A 1 -25.38 -5.58 -6.90
CA MET A 1 -24.91 -4.19 -6.69
C MET A 1 -25.21 -3.37 -7.95
N PHE A 2 -26.46 -2.95 -8.11
CA PHE A 2 -26.86 -1.99 -9.14
C PHE A 2 -27.20 -0.68 -8.41
N ARG A 3 -26.88 0.48 -8.99
CA ARG A 3 -27.40 1.71 -8.42
C ARG A 3 -28.92 1.71 -8.62
N PRO A 4 -29.72 1.87 -7.56
CA PRO A 4 -31.16 1.90 -7.71
C PRO A 4 -31.55 3.08 -8.61
N LEU A 5 -32.56 2.89 -9.45
CA LEU A 5 -33.09 3.91 -10.36
C LEU A 5 -33.48 5.19 -9.59
N SER A 6 -33.90 5.06 -8.33
CA SER A 6 -34.23 6.16 -7.42
C SER A 6 -33.05 7.08 -7.10
N GLN A 7 -31.80 6.64 -7.30
CA GLN A 7 -30.59 7.46 -7.16
C GLN A 7 -30.11 8.03 -8.50
N GLY A 8 -30.96 8.05 -9.53
CA GLY A 8 -30.64 8.59 -10.85
C GLY A 8 -29.70 7.73 -11.69
N GLY A 9 -29.61 6.42 -11.39
CA GLY A 9 -28.81 5.47 -12.18
C GLY A 9 -29.59 4.92 -13.38
N MET A 10 -28.91 4.67 -14.50
CA MET A 10 -29.48 3.98 -15.69
C MET A 10 -29.75 2.47 -15.47
N GLY A 11 -29.85 2.00 -14.22
CA GLY A 11 -29.88 0.57 -13.90
C GLY A 11 -28.55 -0.16 -14.17
N LEU A 12 -27.46 0.57 -14.40
CA LEU A 12 -26.14 -0.01 -14.68
C LEU A 12 -25.44 -0.52 -13.41
N PRO A 13 -24.54 -1.52 -13.53
CA PRO A 13 -23.64 -1.92 -12.45
C PRO A 13 -22.80 -0.73 -11.96
N ASP A 14 -22.49 -0.67 -10.66
CA ASP A 14 -21.60 0.38 -10.14
C ASP A 14 -20.14 0.11 -10.58
N ILE A 15 -19.79 0.57 -11.79
CA ILE A 15 -18.48 0.34 -12.42
C ILE A 15 -17.34 0.78 -11.48
N ARG A 16 -17.53 1.86 -10.73
CA ARG A 16 -16.55 2.34 -9.75
C ARG A 16 -16.35 1.35 -8.60
N GLY A 17 -17.41 0.74 -8.10
CA GLY A 17 -17.36 -0.33 -7.11
C GLY A 17 -16.61 -1.54 -7.64
N TYR A 18 -16.94 -1.99 -8.85
CA TYR A 18 -16.25 -3.09 -9.53
C TYR A 18 -14.76 -2.81 -9.73
N TYR A 19 -14.41 -1.62 -10.20
CA TYR A 19 -13.02 -1.21 -10.38
C TYR A 19 -12.23 -1.29 -9.07
N ARG A 20 -12.79 -0.80 -7.96
CA ARG A 20 -12.15 -0.89 -6.63
C ARG A 20 -12.04 -2.33 -6.16
N ALA A 21 -13.10 -3.11 -6.31
CA ALA A 21 -13.12 -4.52 -5.94
C ALA A 21 -12.07 -5.32 -6.74
N ALA A 22 -11.90 -5.02 -8.03
CA ALA A 22 -10.91 -5.68 -8.88
C ALA A 22 -9.47 -5.42 -8.44
N HIS A 23 -9.17 -4.26 -7.84
CA HIS A 23 -7.85 -3.97 -7.27
C HIS A 23 -7.67 -4.55 -5.87
N ILE A 24 -8.73 -4.52 -5.04
CA ILE A 24 -8.66 -5.02 -3.66
C ILE A 24 -8.66 -6.56 -3.64
N ALA A 25 -9.33 -7.25 -4.56
CA ALA A 25 -9.43 -8.71 -4.54
C ALA A 25 -8.06 -9.42 -4.66
N PRO A 26 -7.15 -9.05 -5.57
CA PRO A 26 -5.79 -9.60 -5.59
C PRO A 26 -5.00 -9.28 -4.32
N LEU A 27 -5.19 -8.08 -3.75
CA LEU A 27 -4.57 -7.74 -2.47
C LEU A 27 -5.08 -8.66 -1.34
N LEU A 28 -6.37 -8.97 -1.33
CA LEU A 28 -6.96 -9.90 -0.37
C LEU A 28 -6.47 -11.34 -0.58
N SER A 29 -6.28 -11.79 -1.81
CA SER A 29 -5.71 -13.11 -2.07
C SER A 29 -4.27 -13.22 -1.56
N ALA A 30 -3.50 -12.13 -1.64
CA ALA A 30 -2.14 -12.06 -1.09
C ALA A 30 -2.12 -12.25 0.44
N PHE A 31 -3.16 -11.82 1.18
CA PHE A 31 -3.24 -12.03 2.65
C PHE A 31 -3.41 -13.50 3.06
N HIS A 32 -4.05 -14.33 2.22
CA HIS A 32 -4.49 -15.65 2.65
C HIS A 32 -3.45 -16.76 2.46
N HIS A 33 -2.29 -16.47 1.86
CA HIS A 33 -1.07 -17.32 1.85
C HIS A 33 -1.26 -18.81 1.50
N LYS A 34 -2.36 -19.22 0.86
CA LYS A 34 -2.60 -20.62 0.53
C LYS A 34 -1.74 -21.11 -0.62
N GLU A 35 -1.36 -20.22 -1.54
CA GLU A 35 -0.48 -20.52 -2.67
C GLU A 35 0.40 -19.30 -2.99
N ALA A 36 1.67 -19.54 -3.30
CA ALA A 36 2.58 -18.51 -3.77
C ALA A 36 2.16 -18.08 -5.19
N MET A 37 1.51 -16.93 -5.29
CA MET A 37 1.17 -16.37 -6.58
C MET A 37 2.41 -15.68 -7.16
N ALA A 38 2.84 -16.08 -8.35
CA ALA A 38 4.04 -15.54 -9.01
C ALA A 38 4.05 -13.99 -9.08
N TRP A 39 2.87 -13.37 -9.28
CA TRP A 39 2.77 -11.91 -9.31
C TRP A 39 3.08 -11.26 -7.95
N VAL A 40 2.77 -11.92 -6.82
CA VAL A 40 3.10 -11.40 -5.48
C VAL A 40 4.61 -11.41 -5.24
N GLU A 41 5.31 -12.44 -5.74
CA GLU A 41 6.77 -12.51 -5.67
C GLU A 41 7.43 -11.38 -6.47
N ILE A 42 6.93 -11.14 -7.69
CA ILE A 42 7.37 -10.02 -8.53
C ILE A 42 7.20 -8.70 -7.78
N GLU A 43 5.99 -8.43 -7.25
CA GLU A 43 5.72 -7.19 -6.50
C GLU A 43 6.62 -7.05 -5.26
N THR A 44 6.87 -8.14 -4.54
CA THR A 44 7.74 -8.16 -3.35
C THR A 44 9.19 -7.82 -3.71
N ASN A 45 9.68 -8.29 -4.86
CA ASN A 45 11.02 -7.98 -5.35
C ASN A 45 11.20 -6.48 -5.64
N TYR A 46 10.19 -5.82 -6.22
CA TYR A 46 10.20 -4.37 -6.45
C TYR A 46 10.02 -3.55 -5.15
N ALA A 47 9.42 -4.15 -4.12
CA ALA A 47 9.17 -3.52 -2.82
C ALA A 47 10.34 -3.63 -1.82
N ASN A 48 11.57 -3.91 -2.29
CA ASN A 48 12.77 -4.11 -1.45
C ASN A 48 12.58 -5.21 -0.39
N GLY A 49 11.85 -6.28 -0.73
CA GLY A 49 11.63 -7.41 0.17
C GLY A 49 10.47 -7.24 1.16
N LEU A 50 9.78 -6.09 1.16
CA LEU A 50 8.54 -5.93 1.91
C LEU A 50 7.39 -6.64 1.20
N SER A 51 6.66 -7.46 1.95
CA SER A 51 5.49 -8.14 1.40
C SER A 51 4.35 -7.15 1.11
N LEU A 52 3.60 -7.40 0.02
CA LEU A 52 2.43 -6.60 -0.33
C LEU A 52 1.38 -6.52 0.81
N PRO A 53 1.08 -7.62 1.53
CA PRO A 53 0.31 -7.58 2.76
C PRO A 53 0.80 -6.55 3.78
N THR A 54 2.10 -6.54 4.05
CA THR A 54 2.71 -5.65 5.03
C THR A 54 2.51 -4.19 4.62
N MET A 55 2.78 -3.86 3.35
CA MET A 55 2.60 -2.50 2.84
C MET A 55 1.16 -1.99 2.96
N ALA A 56 0.15 -2.85 2.77
CA ALA A 56 -1.26 -2.48 2.86
C ALA A 56 -1.69 -2.03 4.26
N TRP A 57 -0.99 -2.50 5.30
CA TRP A 57 -1.28 -2.13 6.68
C TRP A 57 -0.40 -0.99 7.20
N MET A 58 0.75 -0.75 6.56
CA MET A 58 1.67 0.33 6.92
C MET A 58 1.10 1.72 6.63
N PRO A 59 1.47 2.74 7.45
CA PRO A 59 1.25 4.14 7.12
C PRO A 59 1.88 4.52 5.79
N LYS A 60 1.19 5.33 4.98
CA LYS A 60 1.65 5.76 3.65
C LYS A 60 3.05 6.38 3.65
N HIS A 61 3.41 7.12 4.69
CA HIS A 61 4.71 7.79 4.82
C HIS A 61 5.87 6.83 5.16
N GLN A 62 5.58 5.61 5.64
CA GLN A 62 6.57 4.59 5.96
C GLN A 62 6.76 3.55 4.84
N ARG A 63 5.96 3.64 3.75
CA ARG A 63 6.09 2.73 2.61
C ARG A 63 7.30 3.06 1.74
N PRO A 64 7.81 2.09 0.94
CA PRO A 64 8.82 2.37 -0.06
C PRO A 64 8.40 3.52 -0.98
N SER A 65 9.40 4.28 -1.46
CA SER A 65 9.16 5.37 -2.40
C SER A 65 8.38 4.86 -3.62
N ASN A 66 7.45 5.69 -4.12
CA ASN A 66 6.65 5.38 -5.31
C ASN A 66 7.50 4.99 -6.52
N LYS A 67 8.75 5.45 -6.62
CA LYS A 67 9.65 5.06 -7.72
C LYS A 67 10.09 3.59 -7.68
N SER A 68 10.01 2.95 -6.51
CA SER A 68 10.39 1.55 -6.31
C SER A 68 9.24 0.59 -6.62
N LEU A 69 7.99 1.04 -6.46
CA LEU A 69 6.81 0.17 -6.56
C LEU A 69 6.27 0.13 -7.99
N LEU A 70 5.71 -1.01 -8.39
CA LEU A 70 5.01 -1.10 -9.67
C LEU A 70 3.75 -0.20 -9.67
N PRO A 71 3.38 0.41 -10.81
CA PRO A 71 2.23 1.31 -10.89
C PRO A 71 0.92 0.68 -10.39
N THR A 72 0.71 -0.60 -10.69
CA THR A 72 -0.47 -1.37 -10.26
C THR A 72 -0.55 -1.47 -8.73
N THR A 73 0.59 -1.73 -8.07
CA THR A 73 0.66 -1.76 -6.60
C THR A 73 0.42 -0.40 -5.98
N GLN A 74 1.01 0.66 -6.53
CA GLN A 74 0.77 2.02 -6.04
C GLN A 74 -0.72 2.40 -6.09
N LEU A 75 -1.36 2.11 -7.22
CA LEU A 75 -2.78 2.35 -7.43
C LEU A 75 -3.63 1.52 -6.48
N THR A 76 -3.32 0.24 -6.33
CA THR A 76 -4.03 -0.68 -5.42
C THR A 76 -3.93 -0.22 -3.96
N LEU A 77 -2.73 0.15 -3.50
CA LEU A 77 -2.51 0.69 -2.16
C LEU A 77 -3.26 2.01 -1.94
N THR A 78 -3.30 2.88 -2.95
CA THR A 78 -4.06 4.14 -2.90
C THR A 78 -5.57 3.90 -2.80
N ILE A 79 -6.10 2.96 -3.58
CA ILE A 79 -7.51 2.56 -3.51
C ILE A 79 -7.83 1.98 -2.14
N TRP A 80 -6.94 1.12 -1.62
CA TRP A 80 -7.07 0.51 -0.30
C TRP A 80 -7.09 1.54 0.83
N ASP A 81 -6.17 2.50 0.83
CA ASP A 81 -6.13 3.58 1.82
C ASP A 81 -7.41 4.40 1.84
N ASN A 82 -7.89 4.79 0.65
CA ASN A 82 -9.14 5.52 0.49
C ASN A 82 -10.34 4.71 1.00
N TYR A 83 -10.33 3.40 0.75
CA TYR A 83 -11.37 2.49 1.22
C TYR A 83 -11.36 2.38 2.76
N ARG A 84 -10.18 2.18 3.36
CA ARG A 84 -10.01 2.13 4.82
C ARG A 84 -10.45 3.43 5.49
N LYS A 85 -10.11 4.58 4.89
CA LYS A 85 -10.54 5.91 5.38
C LYS A 85 -12.06 6.02 5.35
N LYS A 86 -12.69 5.68 4.23
CA LYS A 86 -14.16 5.74 4.08
C LYS A 86 -14.88 4.85 5.08
N MET A 87 -14.31 3.69 5.41
CA MET A 87 -14.91 2.73 6.33
C MET A 87 -14.57 2.97 7.81
N GLY A 88 -13.75 3.99 8.12
CA GLY A 88 -13.31 4.24 9.50
C GLY A 88 -12.45 3.11 10.09
N ILE A 89 -11.84 2.27 9.25
CA ILE A 89 -11.06 1.08 9.69
C ILE A 89 -9.64 1.48 10.13
N LEU A 90 -9.20 2.72 9.85
CA LEU A 90 -7.88 3.20 10.23
C LEU A 90 -7.65 3.21 11.76
N THR A 91 -8.73 3.31 12.54
CA THR A 91 -8.68 3.38 14.01
C THR A 91 -8.83 2.01 14.67
N LYS A 92 -8.96 0.92 13.93
CA LYS A 92 -9.11 -0.42 14.51
C LYS A 92 -7.94 -1.30 14.12
N ILE A 93 -7.38 -1.97 15.13
CA ILE A 93 -6.35 -2.98 14.94
C ILE A 93 -7.02 -4.20 14.26
N SER A 94 -6.57 -4.53 13.05
CA SER A 94 -7.09 -5.68 12.32
C SER A 94 -6.41 -6.97 12.80
N PRO A 95 -7.16 -8.06 13.07
CA PRO A 95 -6.56 -9.38 13.31
C PRO A 95 -5.71 -9.86 12.12
N ALA A 96 -6.03 -9.42 10.90
CA ALA A 96 -5.28 -9.75 9.69
C ALA A 96 -3.96 -8.97 9.55
N LEU A 97 -3.59 -8.14 10.53
CA LEU A 97 -2.35 -7.36 10.52
C LEU A 97 -1.13 -8.30 10.58
N PRO A 98 -0.22 -8.25 9.59
CA PRO A 98 1.03 -8.99 9.63
C PRO A 98 1.95 -8.45 10.74
N LEU A 99 2.67 -9.34 11.42
CA LEU A 99 3.66 -8.96 12.43
C LEU A 99 4.83 -8.17 11.83
N GLU A 100 5.15 -8.41 10.56
CA GLU A 100 6.15 -7.64 9.82
C GLU A 100 5.77 -6.16 9.72
N ALA A 101 4.48 -5.85 9.51
CA ALA A 101 3.97 -4.48 9.51
C ALA A 101 4.10 -3.81 10.88
N LEU A 102 3.93 -4.57 11.97
CA LEU A 102 4.18 -4.07 13.33
C LEU A 102 5.65 -3.69 13.54
N GLY A 103 6.58 -4.37 12.87
CA GLY A 103 8.00 -4.01 12.87
C GLY A 103 8.29 -2.61 12.34
N VAL A 104 7.39 -2.07 11.51
CA VAL A 104 7.51 -0.71 10.96
C VAL A 104 6.72 0.31 11.77
N ILE A 105 5.59 -0.10 12.35
CA ILE A 105 4.72 0.75 13.16
C ILE A 105 5.30 0.96 14.57
N ILE A 106 5.85 -0.09 15.16
CA ILE A 106 6.42 -0.10 16.51
C ILE A 106 7.95 -0.11 16.38
N THR A 107 8.59 0.94 16.86
CA THR A 107 10.05 1.06 16.86
C THR A 107 10.69 -0.11 17.60
N ASP A 108 11.74 -0.69 17.02
CA ASP A 108 12.52 -1.80 17.57
C ASP A 108 11.73 -3.08 17.87
N PHE A 109 10.57 -3.27 17.22
CA PHE A 109 9.79 -4.49 17.40
C PHE A 109 10.43 -5.67 16.68
N ASN A 110 11.00 -6.59 17.45
CA ASN A 110 11.66 -7.79 16.93
C ASN A 110 10.66 -8.91 16.60
N TYR A 111 9.97 -8.76 15.47
CA TYR A 111 9.03 -9.76 14.97
C TYR A 111 9.73 -11.01 14.38
N LYS A 112 11.03 -10.96 14.08
CA LYS A 112 11.75 -12.05 13.41
C LYS A 112 11.75 -13.33 14.24
N ILE A 113 11.90 -13.20 15.56
CA ILE A 113 11.80 -14.33 16.50
C ILE A 113 10.41 -14.96 16.42
N TRP A 114 9.36 -14.15 16.35
CA TRP A 114 7.97 -14.62 16.33
C TRP A 114 7.65 -15.31 15.00
N ASN A 115 8.08 -14.73 13.88
CA ASN A 115 7.93 -15.33 12.54
C ASN A 115 8.63 -16.69 12.45
N LYS A 116 9.84 -16.84 13.04
CA LYS A 116 10.58 -18.12 13.08
C LYS A 116 9.79 -19.21 13.79
N HIS A 117 8.99 -18.85 14.78
CA HIS A 117 8.13 -19.75 15.55
C HIS A 117 6.70 -19.89 14.98
N GLY A 118 6.47 -19.40 13.75
CA GLY A 118 5.20 -19.58 13.03
C GLY A 118 4.12 -18.54 13.34
N VAL A 119 4.40 -17.54 14.16
CA VAL A 119 3.49 -16.41 14.38
C VAL A 119 3.70 -15.38 13.29
N ARG A 120 2.72 -15.20 12.41
CA ARG A 120 2.79 -14.27 11.26
C ARG A 120 1.76 -13.16 11.32
N THR A 121 0.61 -13.38 11.95
CA THR A 121 -0.49 -12.42 12.01
C THR A 121 -0.94 -12.16 13.45
N LEU A 122 -1.51 -10.99 13.68
CA LEU A 122 -2.00 -10.60 14.99
C LEU A 122 -3.18 -11.46 15.47
N SER A 123 -3.95 -12.05 14.55
CA SER A 123 -5.04 -12.99 14.86
C SER A 123 -4.56 -14.19 15.68
N GLN A 124 -3.32 -14.65 15.46
CA GLN A 124 -2.74 -15.77 16.20
C GLN A 124 -2.41 -15.40 17.65
N LEU A 125 -2.22 -14.10 17.91
CA LEU A 125 -1.86 -13.54 19.21
C LEU A 125 -3.07 -13.06 20.01
N THR A 126 -4.25 -13.03 19.40
CA THR A 126 -5.45 -12.47 20.01
C THR A 126 -6.54 -13.53 20.16
N THR A 127 -7.28 -13.46 21.26
CA THR A 127 -8.47 -14.26 21.55
C THR A 127 -9.56 -13.29 21.98
N ASP A 128 -10.75 -13.37 21.38
CA ASP A 128 -11.90 -12.54 21.73
C ASP A 128 -11.58 -11.04 21.83
N SER A 129 -10.81 -10.52 20.85
CA SER A 129 -10.33 -9.13 20.77
C SER A 129 -9.29 -8.69 21.82
N HIS A 130 -8.80 -9.61 22.65
CA HIS A 130 -7.74 -9.34 23.63
C HIS A 130 -6.44 -10.08 23.27
N LEU A 131 -5.31 -9.50 23.64
CA LEU A 131 -4.00 -10.16 23.49
C LEU A 131 -3.91 -11.35 24.47
N LYS A 132 -3.56 -12.53 23.96
CA LYS A 132 -3.30 -13.73 24.78
C LYS A 132 -2.16 -13.45 25.75
N ARG A 133 -2.18 -14.10 26.93
CA ARG A 133 -1.09 -13.93 27.90
C ARG A 133 0.19 -14.55 27.36
N LEU A 134 1.33 -13.92 27.67
CA LEU A 134 2.65 -14.41 27.24
C LEU A 134 2.91 -15.90 27.58
N PRO A 135 2.59 -16.42 28.78
CA PRO A 135 2.80 -17.83 29.09
C PRO A 135 1.97 -18.79 28.23
N ASP A 136 0.81 -18.35 27.73
CA ASP A 136 -0.04 -19.15 26.85
C ASP A 136 0.58 -19.20 25.45
N LEU A 137 1.03 -18.05 24.95
CA LEU A 137 1.75 -17.94 23.67
C LEU A 137 3.07 -18.70 23.66
N GLN A 138 3.81 -18.69 24.77
CA GLN A 138 5.05 -19.45 24.92
C GLN A 138 4.80 -20.95 24.86
N ARG A 139 3.68 -21.43 25.42
CA ARG A 139 3.28 -22.84 25.34
C ARG A 139 2.80 -23.23 23.95
N GLU A 140 2.03 -22.36 23.29
CA GLU A 140 1.43 -22.62 21.97
C GLU A 140 2.45 -22.57 20.82
N PHE A 141 3.37 -21.59 20.83
CA PHE A 141 4.33 -21.36 19.75
C PHE A 141 5.78 -21.68 20.13
N HIS A 142 6.01 -22.24 21.32
CA HIS A 142 7.34 -22.54 21.86
C HIS A 142 8.29 -21.33 21.85
N LEU A 143 7.76 -20.13 22.18
CA LEU A 143 8.54 -18.89 22.12
C LEU A 143 9.62 -18.83 23.21
N PRO A 144 10.83 -18.32 22.89
CA PRO A 144 11.89 -18.15 23.87
C PRO A 144 11.58 -17.02 24.87
N ALA A 145 12.28 -17.00 26.00
CA ALA A 145 12.16 -15.92 26.99
C ALA A 145 12.51 -14.53 26.43
N THR A 146 13.36 -14.46 25.39
CA THR A 146 13.73 -13.22 24.69
C THR A 146 12.54 -12.56 23.99
N ALA A 147 11.45 -13.29 23.71
CA ALA A 147 10.23 -12.74 23.14
C ALA A 147 9.40 -11.89 24.14
N ALA A 148 9.76 -11.89 25.43
CA ALA A 148 9.03 -11.13 26.45
C ALA A 148 9.05 -9.62 26.22
N PHE A 149 10.15 -9.07 25.69
CA PHE A 149 10.25 -7.62 25.43
C PHE A 149 9.35 -7.18 24.26
N PRO A 150 9.39 -7.81 23.07
CA PRO A 150 8.43 -7.52 22.00
C PRO A 150 6.97 -7.70 22.42
N TYR A 151 6.67 -8.69 23.26
CA TYR A 151 5.32 -8.87 23.79
C TYR A 151 4.86 -7.66 24.62
N ARG A 152 5.72 -7.11 25.49
CA ARG A 152 5.40 -5.89 26.27
C ARG A 152 5.22 -4.67 25.36
N GLN A 153 6.04 -4.53 24.32
CA GLN A 153 5.85 -3.46 23.33
C GLN A 153 4.49 -3.57 22.65
N LEU A 154 4.10 -4.79 22.24
CA LEU A 154 2.79 -5.05 21.65
C LEU A 154 1.64 -4.75 22.61
N GLN A 155 1.79 -5.14 23.88
CA GLN A 155 0.80 -4.88 24.93
C GLN A 155 0.64 -3.38 25.17
N ALA A 156 1.75 -2.65 25.29
CA ALA A 156 1.74 -1.19 25.41
C ALA A 156 1.05 -0.58 24.20
N TRP A 157 1.47 -0.95 22.99
CA TRP A 157 0.90 -0.49 21.72
C TRP A 157 -0.63 -0.73 21.65
N SER A 158 -1.10 -1.92 22.03
CA SER A 158 -2.52 -2.28 22.01
C SER A 158 -3.35 -1.54 23.07
N SER A 159 -2.73 -1.12 24.16
CA SER A 159 -3.38 -0.40 25.26
C SER A 159 -3.55 1.09 24.96
N TYR A 160 -2.83 1.65 23.97
CA TYR A 160 -3.00 3.05 23.64
C TYR A 160 -4.42 3.30 23.11
N PRO A 161 -5.19 4.22 23.72
CA PRO A 161 -6.52 4.56 23.23
C PRO A 161 -6.38 5.06 21.80
N THR A 162 -7.13 4.45 20.88
CA THR A 162 -6.92 4.49 19.43
C THR A 162 -7.27 5.85 18.79
N HIS A 163 -7.20 6.93 19.56
CA HIS A 163 -7.57 8.29 19.19
C HIS A 163 -6.40 9.14 18.64
N HIS A 164 -5.15 8.67 18.70
CA HIS A 164 -4.00 9.51 18.32
C HIS A 164 -2.91 8.81 17.51
N ILE A 165 -3.25 7.90 16.58
CA ILE A 165 -2.45 7.93 15.34
C ILE A 165 -2.90 9.21 14.63
N LYS A 166 -2.30 10.35 15.01
CA LYS A 166 -2.32 11.55 14.18
C LYS A 166 -1.65 11.12 12.88
N THR A 167 -2.42 10.61 11.93
CA THR A 167 -1.93 10.55 10.56
C THR A 167 -1.53 11.99 10.24
N PRO A 168 -0.34 12.28 9.68
CA PRO A 168 0.02 13.62 9.21
C PRO A 168 -0.88 14.15 8.07
N TYR A 169 -2.08 13.60 7.95
CA TYR A 169 -2.98 13.62 6.80
C TYR A 169 -4.33 14.27 7.14
N GLU A 170 -4.48 14.84 8.33
CA GLU A 170 -5.68 15.62 8.66
C GLU A 170 -5.73 16.98 7.95
N ASP A 171 -4.62 17.54 7.45
CA ASP A 171 -4.57 18.94 7.00
C ASP A 171 -4.55 19.19 5.48
N THR A 172 -4.80 18.21 4.62
CA THR A 172 -4.85 18.52 3.18
C THR A 172 -5.75 17.55 2.46
N TYR A 173 -7.00 17.94 2.21
CA TYR A 173 -7.80 17.74 1.00
C TYR A 173 -9.25 18.02 1.41
N PRO A 174 -9.82 19.21 1.11
CA PRO A 174 -11.26 19.38 1.22
C PRO A 174 -11.89 18.38 0.24
N LEU A 175 -12.60 17.39 0.78
CA LEU A 175 -13.53 16.61 -0.01
C LEU A 175 -14.58 17.59 -0.55
N PRO A 176 -14.91 17.59 -1.86
CA PRO A 176 -15.99 18.42 -2.36
C PRO A 176 -17.30 18.05 -1.65
N ASN A 177 -17.90 19.04 -0.99
CA ASN A 177 -19.02 18.97 -0.03
C ASN A 177 -20.37 18.47 -0.60
N ASN A 178 -20.42 17.84 -1.78
CA ASN A 178 -21.68 17.73 -2.53
C ASN A 178 -22.22 16.29 -2.71
N MET A 179 -22.01 15.37 -1.76
CA MET A 179 -22.52 13.99 -1.87
C MET A 179 -23.11 13.42 -0.56
N LEU A 180 -23.74 14.27 0.25
CA LEU A 180 -24.59 13.86 1.37
C LEU A 180 -25.89 14.68 1.35
N HIS A 181 -26.82 14.28 0.47
CA HIS A 181 -28.23 14.46 0.76
C HIS A 181 -28.88 13.09 0.69
N ASP A 182 -28.99 12.49 1.87
CA ASP A 182 -29.85 11.35 2.10
C ASP A 182 -31.30 11.87 2.19
N GLY A 183 -32.20 11.12 1.56
CA GLY A 183 -33.63 11.42 1.56
C GLY A 183 -34.21 11.22 2.95
N SER A 184 -34.91 12.24 3.44
CA SER A 184 -35.98 12.08 4.41
C SER A 184 -37.15 12.94 3.96
N THR A 185 -38.22 12.23 3.62
CA THR A 185 -39.54 12.70 3.25
C THR A 185 -40.09 13.69 4.28
N SER A 186 -40.44 14.90 3.83
CA SER A 186 -41.55 15.66 4.39
C SER A 186 -42.30 16.30 3.22
N LEU A 187 -43.47 15.73 2.93
CA LEU A 187 -44.49 16.29 2.07
C LEU A 187 -44.91 17.65 2.61
N PHE A 188 -44.69 18.74 1.87
CA PHE A 188 -45.57 19.93 1.83
C PHE A 188 -45.17 20.80 0.62
N LEU A 189 -46.12 21.02 -0.29
CA LEU A 189 -46.15 22.09 -1.29
C LEU A 189 -47.53 22.77 -1.15
N PRO A 190 -47.77 23.98 -1.66
CA PRO A 190 -46.89 25.14 -1.87
C PRO A 190 -47.54 26.48 -1.39
N GLN A 191 -46.81 27.61 -1.46
CA GLN A 191 -47.26 28.87 -2.12
C GLN A 191 -46.17 29.99 -2.06
N PRO A 192 -46.26 31.02 -2.94
CA PRO A 192 -45.12 31.79 -3.44
C PRO A 192 -45.10 33.28 -3.02
N GLN A 193 -43.91 33.88 -2.96
CA GLN A 193 -43.66 35.33 -2.99
C GLN A 193 -42.27 35.53 -3.64
N GLN A 194 -42.20 35.92 -4.92
CA GLN A 194 -42.08 37.29 -5.44
C GLN A 194 -40.74 38.03 -5.16
N LYS A 195 -39.99 38.19 -6.25
CA LYS A 195 -39.52 39.46 -6.85
C LYS A 195 -38.16 40.05 -6.41
N ASN A 196 -37.53 40.64 -7.44
CA ASN A 196 -36.41 41.59 -7.48
C ASN A 196 -35.00 41.00 -7.30
N GLN A 197 -33.98 41.36 -8.08
CA GLN A 197 -33.84 42.29 -9.21
C GLN A 197 -32.50 41.99 -9.89
N ARG A 198 -32.48 42.08 -11.23
CA ARG A 198 -31.26 42.20 -12.05
C ARG A 198 -30.46 43.43 -11.64
N ASN A 199 -29.13 43.36 -11.72
CA ASN A 199 -28.34 44.31 -12.53
C ASN A 199 -26.85 43.89 -12.69
N PRO A 200 -26.14 44.47 -13.67
CA PRO A 200 -25.24 43.72 -14.57
C PRO A 200 -23.74 43.85 -14.25
N HIS A 201 -22.98 42.98 -14.90
CA HIS A 201 -21.52 43.01 -15.07
C HIS A 201 -20.95 44.39 -15.45
N PRO A 202 -19.71 44.67 -15.02
CA PRO A 202 -18.74 45.38 -15.84
C PRO A 202 -17.60 44.48 -16.33
N ALA A 203 -17.01 44.97 -17.42
CA ALA A 203 -16.23 44.28 -18.42
C ALA A 203 -14.84 43.77 -17.98
N LYS A 204 -14.40 42.76 -18.74
CA LYS A 204 -13.09 42.14 -18.74
C LYS A 204 -11.99 43.16 -19.04
N SER A 205 -10.97 43.23 -18.18
CA SER A 205 -9.68 43.84 -18.52
C SER A 205 -8.83 42.86 -19.35
N PRO A 206 -8.14 43.30 -20.40
CA PRO A 206 -7.30 42.45 -21.24
C PRO A 206 -6.01 42.05 -20.50
N CYS A 207 -5.67 40.76 -20.58
CA CYS A 207 -4.41 40.22 -20.06
C CYS A 207 -3.20 40.77 -20.84
N PRO A 208 -2.08 41.10 -20.17
CA PRO A 208 -0.83 41.42 -20.84
C PRO A 208 -0.21 40.16 -21.49
N PRO A 209 0.52 40.30 -22.60
CA PRO A 209 1.15 39.17 -23.29
C PRO A 209 2.30 38.55 -22.47
N LEU A 210 2.39 37.22 -22.51
CA LEU A 210 3.47 36.46 -21.90
C LEU A 210 4.84 36.79 -22.55
N PRO A 211 5.92 36.87 -21.76
CA PRO A 211 7.27 37.00 -22.30
C PRO A 211 7.71 35.70 -23.00
N THR A 212 8.29 35.87 -24.19
CA THR A 212 8.88 34.81 -25.01
C THR A 212 10.06 34.17 -24.28
N PRO A 213 10.17 32.83 -24.22
CA PRO A 213 11.33 32.17 -23.64
C PRO A 213 12.58 32.38 -24.51
N PRO A 214 13.77 32.59 -23.91
CA PRO A 214 15.02 32.69 -24.65
C PRO A 214 15.41 31.35 -25.29
N LEU A 215 15.97 31.44 -26.49
CA LEU A 215 16.52 30.33 -27.27
C LEU A 215 17.59 29.56 -26.48
N PRO A 216 17.65 28.21 -26.57
CA PRO A 216 18.67 27.43 -25.91
C PRO A 216 20.05 27.69 -26.53
N HIS A 217 21.01 28.06 -25.69
CA HIS A 217 22.42 28.16 -26.05
C HIS A 217 22.97 26.81 -26.51
N SER A 218 23.73 26.85 -27.60
CA SER A 218 24.45 25.70 -28.17
C SER A 218 25.33 25.01 -27.13
N PRO A 219 25.40 23.67 -27.12
CA PRO A 219 26.27 22.95 -26.19
C PRO A 219 27.75 23.19 -26.53
N PRO A 220 28.64 23.29 -25.51
CA PRO A 220 30.07 23.41 -25.72
C PRO A 220 30.67 22.11 -26.29
N PRO A 221 31.77 22.20 -27.06
CA PRO A 221 32.42 21.05 -27.67
C PRO A 221 33.03 20.09 -26.62
N PRO A 222 33.10 18.78 -26.92
CA PRO A 222 33.65 17.78 -26.01
C PRO A 222 35.16 17.94 -25.83
N THR A 223 35.60 17.84 -24.59
CA THR A 223 37.03 17.83 -24.21
C THR A 223 37.68 16.50 -24.60
N PRO A 224 38.95 16.50 -25.07
CA PRO A 224 39.64 15.28 -25.48
C PRO A 224 40.01 14.37 -24.29
N PRO A 225 40.10 13.04 -24.51
CA PRO A 225 40.31 12.06 -23.45
C PRO A 225 41.72 12.18 -22.83
N LYS A 226 41.77 12.24 -21.50
CA LYS A 226 43.00 12.16 -20.71
C LYS A 226 43.65 10.79 -20.88
N GLY A 227 44.95 10.83 -21.11
CA GLY A 227 45.80 9.69 -21.44
C GLY A 227 45.76 8.54 -20.43
N ILE A 228 45.88 7.35 -21.00
CA ILE A 228 46.08 6.06 -20.36
C ILE A 228 47.43 6.09 -19.63
N ASN A 229 47.38 6.00 -18.30
CA ASN A 229 48.57 5.77 -17.49
C ASN A 229 48.96 4.30 -17.61
N LYS A 230 50.06 4.05 -18.32
CA LYS A 230 50.75 2.77 -18.37
C LYS A 230 51.61 2.65 -17.11
N ASN A 231 51.17 1.89 -16.12
CA ASN A 231 52.06 1.18 -15.19
C ASN A 231 51.27 0.37 -14.18
N THR A 232 51.17 -0.94 -14.42
CA THR A 232 51.23 -1.98 -13.38
C THR A 232 51.46 -3.31 -14.10
N GLY A 233 52.70 -3.79 -14.07
CA GLY A 233 53.01 -5.17 -14.42
C GLY A 233 52.80 -6.07 -13.20
N ILE A 234 51.98 -7.11 -13.34
CA ILE A 234 51.96 -8.32 -12.50
C ILE A 234 51.56 -9.50 -13.41
N PRO A 235 52.27 -10.65 -13.33
CA PRO A 235 52.18 -11.74 -14.31
C PRO A 235 50.97 -12.68 -14.11
N ALA A 236 50.72 -13.43 -15.19
CA ALA A 236 49.62 -14.36 -15.42
C ALA A 236 49.47 -15.46 -14.37
N HIS A 237 48.22 -15.72 -13.98
CA HIS A 237 47.77 -17.02 -13.53
C HIS A 237 46.53 -17.43 -14.34
N ASP A 238 46.68 -18.56 -15.03
CA ASP A 238 45.63 -19.33 -15.67
C ASP A 238 44.48 -19.61 -14.70
N ILE A 239 43.27 -19.23 -15.08
CA ILE A 239 42.04 -19.80 -14.53
C ILE A 239 41.13 -20.17 -15.70
N LEU A 240 41.20 -21.44 -16.10
CA LEU A 240 40.14 -22.14 -16.80
C LEU A 240 38.85 -22.02 -15.99
N ILE A 241 37.83 -21.35 -16.53
CA ILE A 241 36.45 -21.50 -16.05
C ILE A 241 35.67 -22.30 -17.09
N HIS A 242 35.40 -23.54 -16.70
CA HIS A 242 34.47 -24.46 -17.33
C HIS A 242 33.11 -23.80 -17.61
N ARG A 243 32.66 -23.87 -18.86
CA ARG A 243 31.24 -23.72 -19.23
C ARG A 243 30.46 -24.91 -18.67
N PRO A 244 29.35 -24.73 -17.94
CA PRO A 244 28.45 -25.83 -17.64
C PRO A 244 27.56 -26.11 -18.86
N THR A 245 27.69 -27.33 -19.36
CA THR A 245 26.86 -27.96 -20.39
C THR A 245 25.45 -28.20 -19.83
N LEU A 246 24.43 -27.67 -20.50
CA LEU A 246 23.02 -28.00 -20.27
C LEU A 246 22.74 -29.42 -20.80
N SER A 247 22.82 -30.42 -19.94
CA SER A 247 22.28 -31.75 -20.23
C SER A 247 20.79 -31.81 -19.87
N ARG A 248 20.01 -32.15 -20.90
CA ARG A 248 18.62 -32.61 -20.88
C ARG A 248 18.40 -33.67 -19.79
N ILE A 249 17.32 -33.52 -19.02
CA ILE A 249 16.66 -34.64 -18.35
C ILE A 249 15.28 -34.78 -18.97
N ASN A 250 15.12 -35.90 -19.68
CA ASN A 250 13.88 -36.44 -20.22
C ASN A 250 13.82 -37.86 -19.64
N GLU A 251 12.88 -38.15 -18.75
CA GLU A 251 12.45 -39.53 -18.41
C GLU A 251 11.22 -39.40 -17.49
N ARG A 252 10.01 -39.64 -18.03
CA ARG A 252 9.30 -40.93 -18.01
C ARG A 252 8.84 -41.33 -16.59
N THR A 253 7.55 -41.15 -16.35
CA THR A 253 6.82 -41.97 -15.38
C THR A 253 5.56 -42.48 -16.08
N GLN A 254 5.63 -43.73 -16.54
CA GLN A 254 4.45 -44.56 -16.80
C GLN A 254 4.18 -45.40 -15.54
N ALA A 255 2.90 -45.44 -15.18
CA ALA A 255 2.13 -46.56 -14.63
C ALA A 255 2.79 -47.50 -13.61
N ASN A 256 2.25 -47.51 -12.38
CA ASN A 256 1.73 -48.75 -11.79
C ASN A 256 0.83 -48.49 -10.56
N ARG A 257 -0.32 -49.20 -10.56
CA ARG A 257 -1.36 -49.38 -9.52
C ARG A 257 -2.49 -48.37 -9.48
#